data_AF-A0A958X6G0-F1
#
_entry.id   AF-A0A958X6G0-F1
#
_cell.length_a   1.000
_cell.length_b   1.000
_cell.length_c   1.000
_cell.angle_alpha   90.00
_cell.angle_beta   90.00
_cell.angle_gamma   90.00
#
_symmetry.space_group_name_H-M   'P 1'
#
loop_
_entity.id
_entity.type
_entity.pdbx_description
1 polymer ?
#
loop_
_entity_poly.entity_id
_entity_poly.type
_entity_poly.pdbx_seq_one_letter_code
_entity_poly.pdbx_strand_id
1 'polypeptide(L)'
;MKYKNIREEELKNKVGAEWFKSFDTTEIIGNIDFSVFPKQDSFFGRMPLLWAEAKTGDFDIPTMFVQLILTIGKARTFDKTLPPAFLGAFDYKKIAFVSYLSVQDIFYLNDFNWNVTPSNHETKEFKLIKERVESILEQNTYVYEYLKDEKDLKYFIANNVAKATETSKIKIDKNNFIPIYLRWLDIVKPIIDVNWDDLKKANILNSDFYLADLFVDDKDTHKIEDDLTIRDSLFVIFQNQGYKIAKENIKQMFDATINIRNKETYQQFWKRYKRPPLKEFQNYIIERRDLLVPQDIRERKGAFFTPRIWVELSQK
;
A
#
# COMPACT_ATOMS: atom_id res chain seq x y z
N MET A 1 14.74 3.76 31.96
CA MET A 1 15.19 2.91 30.82
C MET A 1 14.94 1.45 31.20
N LYS A 2 14.21 0.70 30.37
CA LYS A 2 13.84 -0.70 30.66
C LYS A 2 14.99 -1.64 30.32
N TYR A 3 15.62 -1.46 29.15
CA TYR A 3 16.67 -2.33 28.64
C TYR A 3 18.04 -1.64 28.75
N LYS A 4 18.87 -1.97 29.74
CA LYS A 4 20.15 -1.28 29.98
C LYS A 4 21.35 -2.11 29.51
N ASN A 5 22.29 -1.46 28.82
CA ASN A 5 23.61 -2.02 28.43
C ASN A 5 23.53 -3.33 27.62
N ILE A 6 22.54 -3.45 26.74
CA ILE A 6 22.38 -4.60 25.86
C ILE A 6 22.70 -4.24 24.41
N ARG A 7 23.06 -5.26 23.62
CA ARG A 7 23.28 -5.10 22.16
C ARG A 7 21.96 -4.90 21.43
N GLU A 8 22.00 -4.33 20.23
CA GLU A 8 20.80 -4.07 19.42
C GLU A 8 20.03 -5.35 19.11
N GLU A 9 20.73 -6.41 18.72
CA GLU A 9 20.13 -7.73 18.48
C GLU A 9 19.47 -8.31 19.73
N GLU A 10 20.06 -8.08 20.91
CA GLU A 10 19.46 -8.49 22.17
C GLU A 10 18.19 -7.66 22.48
N LEU A 11 18.21 -6.36 22.16
CA LEU A 11 17.05 -5.48 22.30
C LEU A 11 15.89 -5.94 21.40
N LYS A 12 16.15 -6.19 20.10
CA LYS A 12 15.17 -6.71 19.13
C LYS A 12 14.51 -7.99 19.66
N ASN A 13 15.31 -8.94 20.13
CA ASN A 13 14.83 -10.20 20.69
C ASN A 13 13.97 -10.02 21.96
N LYS A 14 14.40 -9.16 22.90
CA LYS A 14 13.62 -8.89 24.13
C LYS A 14 12.31 -8.18 23.83
N VAL A 15 12.33 -7.20 22.93
CA VAL A 15 11.11 -6.50 22.52
C VAL A 15 10.11 -7.47 21.88
N GLY A 16 10.58 -8.34 20.98
CA GLY A 16 9.76 -9.41 20.39
C GLY A 16 9.18 -10.36 21.44
N ALA A 17 10.01 -10.88 22.33
CA ALA A 17 9.59 -11.84 23.36
C ALA A 17 8.63 -11.25 24.40
N GLU A 18 8.79 -9.98 24.78
CA GLU A 18 7.98 -9.37 25.83
C GLU A 18 6.68 -8.76 25.32
N TRP A 19 6.73 -8.03 24.21
CA TRP A 19 5.59 -7.24 23.72
C TRP A 19 4.83 -7.93 22.59
N PHE A 20 5.52 -8.74 21.79
CA PHE A 20 4.97 -9.36 20.58
C PHE A 20 4.95 -10.90 20.65
N LYS A 21 4.96 -11.50 21.84
CA LYS A 21 5.00 -12.97 22.05
C LYS A 21 3.96 -13.79 21.27
N SER A 22 2.81 -13.19 20.99
CA SER A 22 1.70 -13.82 20.27
C SER A 22 1.92 -13.86 18.75
N PHE A 23 2.94 -13.18 18.25
CA PHE A 23 3.27 -13.02 16.84
C PHE A 23 4.56 -13.76 16.48
N ASP A 24 4.85 -13.84 15.20
CA ASP A 24 6.17 -14.22 14.69
C ASP A 24 7.01 -12.94 14.52
N THR A 25 8.17 -12.90 15.18
CA THR A 25 9.12 -11.79 15.11
C THR A 25 10.48 -12.24 14.61
N THR A 26 10.54 -13.38 13.93
CA THR A 26 11.79 -14.03 13.48
C THR A 26 12.07 -13.81 12.00
N GLU A 27 11.07 -13.40 11.23
CA GLU A 27 11.23 -13.08 9.82
C GLU A 27 12.08 -11.82 9.60
N ILE A 28 13.05 -11.90 8.68
CA ILE A 28 13.93 -10.80 8.31
C ILE A 28 13.54 -10.32 6.91
N ILE A 29 13.30 -9.01 6.76
CA ILE A 29 12.90 -8.40 5.50
C ILE A 29 13.98 -7.42 5.04
N GLY A 30 14.88 -7.88 4.18
CA GLY A 30 15.99 -7.07 3.70
C GLY A 30 16.81 -6.50 4.86
N ASN A 31 16.93 -5.17 4.91
CA ASN A 31 17.67 -4.45 5.95
C ASN A 31 16.75 -3.84 7.03
N ILE A 32 15.49 -4.26 7.10
CA ILE A 32 14.59 -3.82 8.17
C ILE A 32 14.99 -4.53 9.47
N ASP A 33 15.20 -3.75 10.51
CA ASP A 33 15.72 -4.19 11.81
C ASP A 33 14.81 -5.15 12.56
N PHE A 34 13.49 -4.96 12.48
CA PHE A 34 12.52 -5.77 13.20
C PHE A 34 11.22 -5.87 12.42
N SER A 35 10.63 -7.06 12.39
CA SER A 35 9.35 -7.30 11.75
C SER A 35 8.41 -8.09 12.66
N VAL A 36 7.11 -7.89 12.48
CA VAL A 36 6.07 -8.64 13.20
C VAL A 36 5.08 -9.19 12.18
N PHE A 37 4.86 -10.50 12.22
CA PHE A 37 3.91 -11.21 11.39
C PHE A 37 2.90 -12.00 12.24
N PRO A 38 1.69 -12.27 11.71
CA PRO A 38 0.82 -13.27 12.30
C PRO A 38 1.53 -14.64 12.36
N LYS A 39 1.24 -15.46 13.36
CA LYS A 39 1.76 -16.85 13.38
C LYS A 39 1.06 -17.74 12.37
N GLN A 40 -0.19 -17.44 12.04
CA GLN A 40 -1.00 -18.20 11.10
C GLN A 40 -0.91 -17.58 9.71
N ASP A 41 -0.95 -18.44 8.70
CA ASP A 41 -0.95 -18.03 7.31
C ASP A 41 -2.35 -17.64 6.81
N SER A 42 -2.40 -16.81 5.77
CA SER A 42 -3.63 -16.43 5.08
C SER A 42 -3.63 -16.95 3.64
N PHE A 43 -4.77 -16.86 2.95
CA PHE A 43 -4.90 -17.27 1.54
C PHE A 43 -3.86 -16.62 0.61
N PHE A 44 -3.31 -15.46 0.98
CA PHE A 44 -2.31 -14.72 0.20
C PHE A 44 -0.94 -14.63 0.89
N GLY A 45 -0.64 -15.55 1.81
CA GLY A 45 0.55 -15.46 2.64
C GLY A 45 0.34 -14.61 3.91
N ARG A 46 1.37 -14.56 4.75
CA ARG A 46 1.36 -13.75 5.98
C ARG A 46 1.59 -12.28 5.64
N MET A 47 0.61 -11.45 5.98
CA MET A 47 0.77 -10.00 5.89
C MET A 47 1.59 -9.50 7.08
N PRO A 48 2.65 -8.71 6.87
CA PRO A 48 3.35 -8.09 7.99
C PRO A 48 2.40 -7.13 8.71
N LEU A 49 2.52 -7.07 10.04
CA LEU A 49 1.76 -6.18 10.90
C LEU A 49 2.58 -4.93 11.25
N LEU A 50 3.90 -5.10 11.42
CA LEU A 50 4.83 -4.05 11.79
C LEU A 50 6.17 -4.26 11.10
N TRP A 51 6.74 -3.18 10.56
CA TRP A 51 8.17 -3.06 10.27
C TRP A 51 8.74 -1.98 11.17
N ALA A 52 9.91 -2.19 11.77
CA ALA A 52 10.47 -1.23 12.71
C ALA A 52 11.98 -1.07 12.58
N GLU A 53 12.44 0.15 12.89
CA GLU A 53 13.85 0.46 13.16
C GLU A 53 14.13 0.28 14.65
N ALA A 54 15.27 -0.32 14.98
CA ALA A 54 15.72 -0.47 16.36
C ALA A 54 17.00 0.33 16.58
N LYS A 55 17.15 0.95 17.75
CA LYS A 55 18.41 1.60 18.15
C LYS A 55 18.79 1.31 19.59
N THR A 56 20.10 1.36 19.86
CA THR A 56 20.68 1.07 21.17
C THR A 56 20.89 2.30 22.06
N GLY A 57 20.72 3.52 21.54
CA GLY A 57 20.87 4.81 22.26
C GLY A 57 19.54 5.52 22.53
N ASP A 58 19.55 6.68 23.19
CA ASP A 58 18.39 7.60 23.17
C ASP A 58 18.39 8.28 21.81
N PHE A 59 17.72 7.65 20.87
CA PHE A 59 17.57 8.23 19.54
C PHE A 59 16.26 9.01 19.47
N ASP A 60 16.31 10.08 18.68
CA ASP A 60 15.14 10.84 18.30
C ASP A 60 14.20 9.94 17.48
N ILE A 61 12.93 9.86 17.89
CA ILE A 61 11.94 8.97 17.27
C ILE A 61 11.74 9.31 15.79
N PRO A 62 11.51 10.59 15.41
CA PRO A 62 11.48 10.99 14.01
C PRO A 62 12.69 10.51 13.20
N THR A 63 13.92 10.68 13.73
CA THR A 63 15.13 10.19 13.05
C THR A 63 15.11 8.68 12.80
N MET A 64 14.67 7.86 13.76
CA MET A 64 14.55 6.41 13.55
C MET A 64 13.53 6.05 12.48
N PHE A 65 12.38 6.73 12.44
CA PHE A 65 11.40 6.54 11.37
C PHE A 65 11.92 6.96 10.00
N VAL A 66 12.69 8.06 9.92
CA VAL A 66 13.31 8.48 8.66
C VAL A 66 14.25 7.40 8.15
N GLN A 67 15.07 6.80 9.03
CA GLN A 67 15.95 5.70 8.66
C GLN A 67 15.17 4.50 8.13
N LEU A 68 14.09 4.11 8.80
CA LEU A 68 13.23 3.02 8.35
C LEU A 68 12.64 3.29 6.96
N ILE A 69 12.08 4.49 6.74
CA ILE A 69 11.43 4.87 5.48
C ILE A 69 12.46 4.91 4.34
N LEU A 70 13.65 5.46 4.58
CA LEU A 70 14.74 5.44 3.59
C LEU A 70 15.18 4.00 3.28
N THR A 71 15.30 3.14 4.27
CA THR A 71 15.63 1.72 4.10
C THR A 71 14.58 1.00 3.25
N ILE A 72 13.29 1.18 3.55
CA ILE A 72 12.17 0.58 2.78
C ILE A 72 12.18 1.08 1.34
N GLY A 73 12.31 2.38 1.12
CA GLY A 73 12.25 2.96 -0.21
C GLY A 73 13.46 2.64 -1.08
N LYS A 74 14.66 2.62 -0.50
CA LYS A 74 15.88 2.19 -1.19
C LYS A 74 15.80 0.74 -1.66
N ALA A 75 15.27 -0.15 -0.83
CA ALA A 75 15.10 -1.56 -1.17
C ALA A 75 13.86 -1.84 -2.04
N ARG A 76 12.97 -0.85 -2.19
CA ARG A 76 11.63 -0.98 -2.79
C ARG A 76 10.86 -2.17 -2.21
N THR A 77 10.91 -2.33 -0.89
CA THR A 77 10.33 -3.49 -0.19
C THR A 77 8.84 -3.68 -0.51
N PHE A 78 8.13 -2.56 -0.73
CA PHE A 78 6.70 -2.52 -1.08
C PHE A 78 6.35 -3.11 -2.45
N ASP A 79 7.33 -3.32 -3.35
CA ASP A 79 7.09 -4.00 -4.63
C ASP A 79 7.09 -5.53 -4.46
N LYS A 80 7.72 -6.04 -3.40
CA LYS A 80 7.94 -7.49 -3.18
C LYS A 80 7.12 -8.06 -2.04
N THR A 81 6.80 -7.21 -1.06
CA THR A 81 6.09 -7.61 0.17
C THR A 81 4.92 -6.66 0.38
N LEU A 82 3.78 -7.20 0.82
CA LEU A 82 2.66 -6.38 1.24
C LEU A 82 3.12 -5.44 2.35
N PRO A 83 2.83 -4.13 2.28
CA PRO A 83 3.22 -3.21 3.33
C PRO A 83 2.53 -3.55 4.66
N PRO A 84 3.18 -3.26 5.80
CA PRO A 84 2.62 -3.49 7.10
C PRO A 84 1.50 -2.49 7.37
N ALA A 85 0.72 -2.76 8.41
CA ALA A 85 -0.23 -1.76 8.90
C ALA A 85 0.47 -0.58 9.57
N PHE A 86 1.53 -0.87 10.31
CA PHE A 86 2.30 0.12 11.05
C PHE A 86 3.78 0.06 10.68
N LEU A 87 4.41 1.23 10.70
CA LEU A 87 5.83 1.38 10.93
C LEU A 87 6.07 1.57 12.42
N GLY A 88 7.21 1.12 12.91
CA GLY A 88 7.65 1.29 14.30
C GLY A 88 9.04 1.86 14.41
N ALA A 89 9.32 2.46 15.55
CA ALA A 89 10.67 2.84 15.94
C ALA A 89 10.83 2.61 17.43
N PHE A 90 11.89 1.92 17.85
CA PHE A 90 12.11 1.67 19.27
C PHE A 90 13.57 1.70 19.69
N ASP A 91 13.77 2.04 20.96
CA ASP A 91 15.06 1.98 21.63
C ASP A 91 14.94 1.29 23.00
N TYR A 92 15.86 1.52 23.92
CA TYR A 92 15.82 0.91 25.26
C TYR A 92 14.71 1.43 26.19
N LYS A 93 14.09 2.57 25.87
CA LYS A 93 13.17 3.31 26.75
C LYS A 93 11.77 3.27 26.22
N LYS A 94 11.60 3.39 24.90
CA LYS A 94 10.32 3.70 24.28
C LYS A 94 10.16 3.01 22.93
N ILE A 95 8.90 2.83 22.54
CA ILE A 95 8.50 2.41 21.21
C ILE A 95 7.44 3.38 20.68
N ALA A 96 7.52 3.68 19.39
CA ALA A 96 6.58 4.53 18.70
C ALA A 96 5.99 3.81 17.47
N PHE A 97 4.78 4.18 17.07
CA PHE A 97 4.10 3.65 15.90
C PHE A 97 3.58 4.76 14.98
N VAL A 98 3.69 4.55 13.67
CA VAL A 98 3.11 5.40 12.63
C VAL A 98 2.35 4.51 11.66
N SER A 99 1.14 4.90 11.25
CA SER A 99 0.38 4.15 10.24
C SER A 99 1.14 4.18 8.91
N TYR A 100 1.38 3.02 8.29
CA TYR A 100 2.07 2.96 6.99
C TYR A 100 1.37 3.81 5.94
N LEU A 101 0.03 3.81 5.94
CA LEU A 101 -0.78 4.59 5.00
C LEU A 101 -0.49 6.10 5.06
N SER A 102 -0.11 6.63 6.22
CA SER A 102 0.14 8.06 6.43
C SER A 102 1.46 8.55 5.80
N VAL A 103 2.37 7.62 5.48
CA VAL A 103 3.67 7.90 4.87
C VAL A 103 3.84 7.21 3.50
N GLN A 104 2.84 6.44 3.07
CA GLN A 104 2.91 5.62 1.87
C GLN A 104 3.15 6.44 0.59
N ASP A 105 2.62 7.66 0.52
CA ASP A 105 2.77 8.57 -0.61
C ASP A 105 4.23 8.93 -0.90
N ILE A 106 5.07 8.97 0.14
CA ILE A 106 6.50 9.30 0.04
C ILE A 106 7.20 8.33 -0.91
N PHE A 107 6.83 7.04 -0.88
CA PHE A 107 7.45 5.99 -1.70
C PHE A 107 7.23 6.16 -3.21
N TYR A 108 6.32 7.05 -3.62
CA TYR A 108 5.96 7.28 -5.02
C TYR A 108 6.27 8.71 -5.50
N LEU A 109 7.07 9.46 -4.73
CA LEU A 109 7.57 10.77 -5.17
C LEU A 109 8.56 10.60 -6.33
N ASN A 110 8.32 11.31 -7.45
CA ASN A 110 9.15 11.23 -8.66
C ASN A 110 10.54 11.84 -8.49
N ASP A 111 10.68 12.88 -7.66
CA ASP A 111 11.93 13.62 -7.42
C ASP A 111 12.46 13.34 -6.00
N PHE A 112 12.71 12.05 -5.72
CA PHE A 112 13.23 11.60 -4.44
C PHE A 112 14.45 10.71 -4.62
N ASN A 113 15.59 11.11 -4.05
CA ASN A 113 16.82 10.33 -4.13
C ASN A 113 16.88 9.25 -3.03
N TRP A 114 16.50 8.02 -3.35
CA TRP A 114 16.56 6.89 -2.41
C TRP A 114 17.97 6.40 -2.06
N ASN A 115 19.01 6.91 -2.74
CA ASN A 115 20.39 6.49 -2.48
C ASN A 115 21.08 7.33 -1.40
N VAL A 116 20.39 8.30 -0.80
CA VAL A 116 20.92 9.05 0.35
C VAL A 116 21.25 8.11 1.51
N THR A 117 22.35 8.40 2.20
CA THR A 117 22.71 7.64 3.41
C THR A 117 21.70 7.96 4.52
N PRO A 118 21.04 6.97 5.14
CA PRO A 118 20.05 7.21 6.20
C PRO A 118 20.57 7.98 7.42
N SER A 119 21.89 7.96 7.66
CA SER A 119 22.54 8.73 8.72
C SER A 119 22.91 10.17 8.33
N ASN A 120 22.70 10.58 7.07
CA ASN A 120 22.94 11.96 6.64
C ASN A 120 21.68 12.82 6.83
N HIS A 121 21.63 13.49 7.98
CA HIS A 121 20.47 14.27 8.42
C HIS A 121 20.32 15.62 7.69
N GLU A 122 21.29 16.02 6.87
CA GLU A 122 21.30 17.33 6.21
C GLU A 122 20.57 17.35 4.86
N THR A 123 20.32 16.16 4.29
CA THR A 123 19.70 16.00 2.97
C THR A 123 18.25 16.51 2.92
N LYS A 124 17.82 16.93 1.73
CA LYS A 124 16.44 17.36 1.47
C LYS A 124 15.46 16.23 1.78
N GLU A 125 15.81 15.02 1.36
CA GLU A 125 15.06 13.78 1.56
C GLU A 125 14.84 13.49 3.05
N PHE A 126 15.91 13.56 3.84
CA PHE A 126 15.82 13.31 5.29
C PHE A 126 14.90 14.33 5.96
N LYS A 127 15.09 15.63 5.68
CA LYS A 127 14.28 16.71 6.26
C LYS A 127 12.81 16.58 5.89
N LEU A 128 12.51 16.30 4.62
CA LEU A 128 11.14 16.10 4.13
C LEU A 128 10.43 14.96 4.87
N ILE A 129 11.09 13.80 5.02
CA ILE A 129 10.51 12.68 5.77
C ILE A 129 10.35 13.04 7.24
N LYS A 130 11.36 13.70 7.84
CA LYS A 130 11.35 14.07 9.26
C LYS A 130 10.17 14.98 9.60
N GLU A 131 9.99 16.06 8.84
CA GLU A 131 8.88 17.00 9.00
C GLU A 131 7.51 16.29 8.90
N ARG A 132 7.37 15.37 7.94
CA ARG A 132 6.14 14.58 7.79
C ARG A 132 5.90 13.71 9.02
N VAL A 133 6.92 12.97 9.47
CA VAL A 133 6.81 12.08 10.64
C VAL A 133 6.51 12.87 11.91
N GLU A 134 7.18 14.01 12.13
CA GLU A 134 6.92 14.90 13.27
C GLU A 134 5.46 15.35 13.29
N SER A 135 4.94 15.83 12.15
CA SER A 135 3.53 16.24 12.04
C SER A 135 2.55 15.10 12.36
N ILE A 136 2.85 13.87 11.93
CA ILE A 136 2.02 12.70 12.23
C ILE A 136 2.04 12.35 13.72
N LEU A 137 3.22 12.39 14.34
CA LEU A 137 3.41 12.10 15.77
C LEU A 137 2.79 13.15 16.68
N GLU A 138 2.77 14.43 16.25
CA GLU A 138 2.06 15.50 16.95
C GLU A 138 0.54 15.30 16.95
N GLN A 139 -0.02 14.81 15.84
CA GLN A 139 -1.45 14.55 15.69
C GLN A 139 -1.89 13.24 16.34
N ASN A 140 -1.03 12.23 16.38
CA ASN A 140 -1.33 10.90 16.89
C ASN A 140 -0.28 10.46 17.91
N THR A 141 -0.66 10.40 19.19
CA THR A 141 0.26 10.02 20.27
C THR A 141 0.37 8.51 20.40
N TYR A 142 1.20 7.88 19.55
CA TYR A 142 1.52 6.45 19.65
C TYR A 142 2.95 6.21 20.12
N VAL A 143 3.42 7.04 21.05
CA VAL A 143 4.72 6.89 21.71
C VAL A 143 4.48 6.35 23.11
N TYR A 144 5.12 5.23 23.43
CA TYR A 144 4.96 4.52 24.68
C TYR A 144 6.31 4.31 25.37
N GLU A 145 6.49 4.86 26.56
CA GLU A 145 7.60 4.52 27.44
C GLU A 145 7.32 3.16 28.10
N TYR A 146 8.20 2.18 27.91
CA TYR A 146 7.94 0.79 28.30
C TYR A 146 7.58 0.57 29.77
N LEU A 147 8.12 1.39 30.67
CA LEU A 147 7.87 1.28 32.12
C LEU A 147 6.65 2.07 32.56
N LYS A 148 6.33 3.16 31.86
CA LYS A 148 5.28 4.10 32.25
C LYS A 148 3.94 3.69 31.63
N ASP A 149 3.97 3.26 30.38
CA ASP A 149 2.80 3.07 29.54
C ASP A 149 2.57 1.57 29.21
N GLU A 150 3.02 0.67 30.09
CA GLU A 150 2.99 -0.79 29.84
C GLU A 150 1.59 -1.30 29.47
N LYS A 151 0.56 -0.82 30.18
CA LYS A 151 -0.83 -1.23 29.94
C LYS A 151 -1.33 -0.71 28.60
N ASP A 152 -1.06 0.55 28.29
CA ASP A 152 -1.52 1.19 27.06
C ASP A 152 -0.82 0.62 25.83
N LEU A 153 0.47 0.30 25.95
CA LEU A 153 1.23 -0.39 24.91
C LEU A 153 0.67 -1.79 24.64
N LYS A 154 0.39 -2.59 25.68
CA LYS A 154 -0.24 -3.92 25.51
C LYS A 154 -1.61 -3.80 24.87
N TYR A 155 -2.41 -2.82 25.30
CA TYR A 155 -3.72 -2.56 24.71
C TYR A 155 -3.62 -2.16 23.24
N PHE A 156 -2.67 -1.28 22.90
CA PHE A 156 -2.43 -0.83 21.53
C PHE A 156 -2.03 -2.00 20.63
N ILE A 157 -1.07 -2.81 21.04
CA ILE A 157 -0.62 -3.99 20.27
C ILE A 157 -1.77 -4.96 20.06
N ALA A 158 -2.55 -5.28 21.11
CA ALA A 158 -3.65 -6.24 21.03
C ALA A 158 -4.84 -5.76 20.19
N ASN A 159 -5.07 -4.45 20.09
CA ASN A 159 -6.26 -3.91 19.41
C ASN A 159 -5.97 -3.26 18.06
N ASN A 160 -4.75 -2.77 17.82
CA ASN A 160 -4.38 -2.11 16.58
C ASN A 160 -3.46 -2.99 15.75
N VAL A 161 -2.34 -3.46 16.31
CA VAL A 161 -1.38 -4.30 15.57
C VAL A 161 -1.96 -5.69 15.29
N ALA A 162 -2.54 -6.34 16.30
CA ALA A 162 -3.11 -7.70 16.16
C ALA A 162 -4.29 -7.75 15.19
N LYS A 163 -5.15 -6.72 15.26
CA LYS A 163 -6.38 -6.64 14.48
C LYS A 163 -6.19 -5.88 13.17
N ALA A 164 -4.99 -5.42 12.84
CA ALA A 164 -4.78 -4.62 11.65
C ALA A 164 -5.21 -5.34 10.35
N THR A 165 -5.18 -6.68 10.34
CA THR A 165 -5.68 -7.51 9.25
C THR A 165 -7.20 -7.75 9.31
N GLU A 166 -7.85 -7.44 10.43
CA GLU A 166 -9.26 -7.68 10.72
C GLU A 166 -10.12 -6.40 10.69
N THR A 167 -9.55 -5.22 10.93
CA THR A 167 -10.31 -3.98 11.10
C THR A 167 -10.39 -3.11 9.85
N SER A 168 -11.61 -2.95 9.35
CA SER A 168 -12.10 -1.96 8.37
C SER A 168 -11.39 -1.93 7.02
N LYS A 169 -12.15 -2.17 5.95
CA LYS A 169 -11.73 -1.97 4.55
C LYS A 169 -10.90 -0.69 4.38
N ILE A 170 -9.70 -0.80 3.81
CA ILE A 170 -8.79 0.34 3.54
C ILE A 170 -9.49 1.28 2.57
N LYS A 171 -9.71 2.54 2.98
CA LYS A 171 -10.26 3.58 2.11
C LYS A 171 -9.28 3.90 0.99
N ILE A 172 -9.75 3.92 -0.24
CA ILE A 172 -8.91 4.22 -1.40
C ILE A 172 -8.87 5.73 -1.62
N ASP A 173 -7.66 6.29 -1.75
CA ASP A 173 -7.40 7.71 -1.88
C ASP A 173 -6.29 8.01 -2.92
N LYS A 174 -5.90 9.28 -3.03
CA LYS A 174 -4.84 9.74 -3.95
C LYS A 174 -3.44 9.14 -3.65
N ASN A 175 -3.21 8.62 -2.46
CA ASN A 175 -1.91 8.13 -2.00
C ASN A 175 -1.77 6.62 -2.18
N ASN A 176 -2.88 5.87 -2.18
CA ASN A 176 -2.85 4.42 -2.16
C ASN A 176 -3.41 3.71 -3.42
N PHE A 177 -3.97 4.43 -4.38
CA PHE A 177 -4.50 3.78 -5.59
C PHE A 177 -3.43 3.16 -6.51
N ILE A 178 -2.19 3.67 -6.51
CA ILE A 178 -1.07 3.10 -7.29
C ILE A 178 -0.60 1.78 -6.68
N PRO A 179 -0.37 1.67 -5.36
CA PRO A 179 0.15 0.42 -4.82
C PRO A 179 -0.89 -0.68 -4.82
N ILE A 180 -2.17 -0.33 -4.71
CA ILE A 180 -3.28 -1.27 -4.92
C ILE A 180 -3.26 -1.80 -6.36
N TYR A 181 -3.01 -0.94 -7.34
CA TYR A 181 -2.87 -1.36 -8.74
C TYR A 181 -1.71 -2.33 -8.95
N LEU A 182 -0.53 -2.07 -8.37
CA LEU A 182 0.61 -2.98 -8.46
C LEU A 182 0.25 -4.37 -7.94
N ARG A 183 -0.45 -4.46 -6.80
CA ARG A 183 -0.94 -5.74 -6.28
C ARG A 183 -2.01 -6.38 -7.15
N TRP A 184 -2.87 -5.56 -7.75
CA TRP A 184 -3.88 -6.02 -8.69
C TRP A 184 -3.23 -6.66 -9.91
N LEU A 185 -2.08 -6.16 -10.39
CA LEU A 185 -1.32 -6.77 -11.49
C LEU A 185 -0.84 -8.18 -11.18
N ASP A 186 -0.48 -8.45 -9.92
CA ASP A 186 0.04 -9.76 -9.52
C ASP A 186 -1.07 -10.75 -9.17
N ILE A 187 -2.18 -10.26 -8.60
CA ILE A 187 -3.24 -11.13 -8.05
C ILE A 187 -4.44 -11.24 -8.97
N VAL A 188 -4.96 -10.11 -9.46
CA VAL A 188 -6.24 -10.06 -10.19
C VAL A 188 -6.01 -10.17 -11.71
N LYS A 189 -5.03 -9.46 -12.27
CA LYS A 189 -4.74 -9.52 -13.70
C LYS A 189 -4.56 -10.95 -14.25
N PRO A 190 -3.87 -11.90 -13.57
CA PRO A 190 -3.68 -13.25 -14.11
C PRO A 190 -4.96 -14.09 -14.17
N ILE A 191 -5.98 -13.73 -13.39
CA ILE A 191 -7.25 -14.47 -13.32
C ILE A 191 -8.34 -13.90 -14.25
N ILE A 192 -8.05 -12.85 -15.02
CA ILE A 192 -8.97 -12.28 -16.03
C ILE A 192 -8.81 -13.06 -17.33
N ASP A 193 -9.94 -13.47 -17.92
CA ASP A 193 -9.98 -14.33 -19.09
C ASP A 193 -9.85 -13.54 -20.40
N VAL A 194 -8.64 -13.03 -20.67
CA VAL A 194 -8.33 -12.22 -21.87
C VAL A 194 -6.98 -12.55 -22.47
N ASN A 195 -6.86 -12.27 -23.78
CA ASN A 195 -5.56 -12.08 -24.41
C ASN A 195 -5.11 -10.62 -24.25
N TRP A 196 -4.15 -10.39 -23.35
CA TRP A 196 -3.63 -9.05 -23.07
C TRP A 196 -2.96 -8.39 -24.28
N ASP A 197 -2.36 -9.16 -25.19
CA ASP A 197 -1.69 -8.61 -26.38
C ASP A 197 -2.70 -8.06 -27.40
N ASP A 198 -3.84 -8.72 -27.55
CA ASP A 198 -4.88 -8.25 -28.47
C ASP A 198 -5.57 -6.99 -27.94
N LEU A 199 -5.84 -6.93 -26.65
CA LEU A 199 -6.35 -5.71 -26.00
C LEU A 199 -5.37 -4.54 -26.13
N LYS A 200 -4.06 -4.82 -25.96
CA LYS A 200 -3.02 -3.79 -26.14
C LYS A 200 -2.98 -3.25 -27.57
N LYS A 201 -3.19 -4.08 -28.60
CA LYS A 201 -3.31 -3.63 -30.00
C LYS A 201 -4.55 -2.74 -30.20
N ALA A 202 -5.62 -2.99 -29.45
CA ALA A 202 -6.81 -2.15 -29.41
C ALA A 202 -6.65 -0.91 -28.49
N ASN A 203 -5.45 -0.66 -27.96
CA ASN A 203 -5.15 0.45 -27.02
C ASN A 203 -5.95 0.38 -25.70
N ILE A 204 -6.38 -0.83 -25.32
CA ILE A 204 -7.02 -1.12 -24.03
C ILE A 204 -5.94 -1.69 -23.11
N LEU A 205 -5.72 -1.01 -21.99
CA LEU A 205 -4.66 -1.31 -21.05
C LEU A 205 -5.20 -2.09 -19.86
N ASN A 206 -4.31 -2.79 -19.16
CA ASN A 206 -4.59 -3.39 -17.86
C ASN A 206 -5.10 -2.36 -16.83
N SER A 207 -4.66 -1.10 -16.91
CA SER A 207 -5.18 -0.03 -16.06
C SER A 207 -6.66 0.27 -16.29
N ASP A 208 -7.22 -0.01 -17.48
CA ASP A 208 -8.65 0.18 -17.73
C ASP A 208 -9.51 -0.84 -16.97
N PHE A 209 -9.04 -2.08 -16.87
CA PHE A 209 -9.67 -3.13 -16.05
C PHE A 209 -9.56 -2.81 -14.56
N TYR A 210 -8.39 -2.33 -14.12
CA TYR A 210 -8.22 -1.90 -12.74
C TYR A 210 -9.17 -0.76 -12.36
N LEU A 211 -9.31 0.26 -13.23
CA LEU A 211 -10.27 1.34 -13.00
C LEU A 211 -11.71 0.83 -13.00
N ALA A 212 -12.04 -0.12 -13.89
CA ALA A 212 -13.36 -0.77 -13.89
C ALA A 212 -13.66 -1.42 -12.53
N ASP A 213 -12.69 -2.14 -11.94
CA ASP A 213 -12.84 -2.73 -10.62
C ASP A 213 -12.88 -1.71 -9.48
N LEU A 214 -12.14 -0.61 -9.63
CA LEU A 214 -12.01 0.43 -8.61
C LEU A 214 -13.31 1.23 -8.48
N PHE A 215 -13.94 1.55 -9.60
CA PHE A 215 -15.15 2.38 -9.69
C PHE A 215 -16.43 1.53 -9.62
N VAL A 216 -16.47 0.66 -8.61
CA VAL A 216 -17.61 -0.17 -8.26
C VAL A 216 -18.12 0.22 -6.87
N ASP A 217 -19.44 0.29 -6.72
CA ASP A 217 -20.11 0.25 -5.42
C ASP A 217 -20.33 -1.21 -5.02
N ASP A 218 -19.62 -1.64 -3.97
CA ASP A 218 -19.70 -3.00 -3.44
C ASP A 218 -20.83 -3.17 -2.40
N LYS A 219 -21.61 -2.10 -2.15
CA LYS A 219 -22.69 -2.02 -1.15
C LYS A 219 -22.26 -2.43 0.26
N ASP A 220 -20.98 -2.23 0.57
CA ASP A 220 -20.32 -2.69 1.80
C ASP A 220 -20.40 -4.22 2.01
N THR A 221 -20.59 -5.00 0.93
CA THR A 221 -20.60 -6.47 0.95
C THR A 221 -19.24 -7.06 0.52
N HIS A 222 -19.15 -8.38 0.51
CA HIS A 222 -18.02 -9.14 -0.05
C HIS A 222 -18.43 -9.99 -1.26
N LYS A 223 -19.65 -9.79 -1.78
CA LYS A 223 -20.21 -10.59 -2.86
C LYS A 223 -20.02 -9.86 -4.17
N ILE A 224 -19.34 -10.51 -5.11
CA ILE A 224 -19.13 -9.99 -6.46
C ILE A 224 -20.45 -9.76 -7.23
N GLU A 225 -21.55 -10.37 -6.77
CA GLU A 225 -22.90 -10.18 -7.31
C GLU A 225 -23.50 -8.81 -7.00
N ASP A 226 -23.06 -8.18 -5.90
CA ASP A 226 -23.56 -6.89 -5.44
C ASP A 226 -22.80 -5.70 -6.04
N ASP A 227 -21.65 -5.98 -6.67
CA ASP A 227 -20.75 -5.02 -7.30
C ASP A 227 -21.43 -4.34 -8.51
N LEU A 228 -21.66 -3.03 -8.40
CA LEU A 228 -22.24 -2.20 -9.46
C LEU A 228 -21.27 -1.10 -9.91
N THR A 229 -21.06 -0.96 -11.22
CA THR A 229 -20.33 0.19 -11.77
C THR A 229 -20.97 1.51 -11.33
N ILE A 230 -20.16 2.46 -10.89
CA ILE A 230 -20.59 3.84 -10.61
C ILE A 230 -20.12 4.83 -11.68
N ARG A 231 -19.47 4.34 -12.76
CA ARG A 231 -18.88 5.18 -13.79
C ARG A 231 -18.90 4.51 -15.16
N ASP A 232 -19.96 4.78 -15.92
CA ASP A 232 -20.17 4.19 -17.25
C ASP A 232 -19.31 4.82 -18.36
N SER A 233 -18.62 5.93 -18.08
CA SER A 233 -17.72 6.61 -19.03
C SER A 233 -16.35 5.96 -19.18
N LEU A 234 -16.09 4.85 -18.49
CA LEU A 234 -14.85 4.10 -18.60
C LEU A 234 -14.82 3.23 -19.86
N PHE A 235 -13.63 2.98 -20.42
CA PHE A 235 -13.43 2.10 -21.58
C PHE A 235 -13.83 0.64 -21.31
N VAL A 236 -13.56 0.21 -20.08
CA VAL A 236 -13.94 -1.07 -19.52
C VAL A 236 -14.81 -0.76 -18.31
N ILE A 237 -15.96 -1.40 -18.21
CA ILE A 237 -16.85 -1.27 -17.04
C ILE A 237 -17.02 -2.63 -16.38
N PHE A 238 -17.17 -2.63 -15.07
CA PHE A 238 -17.52 -3.86 -14.35
C PHE A 238 -19.01 -4.14 -14.53
N GLN A 239 -19.35 -5.34 -15.01
CA GLN A 239 -20.73 -5.74 -15.21
C GLN A 239 -20.86 -7.27 -15.12
N ASN A 240 -21.94 -7.73 -14.46
CA ASN A 240 -22.30 -9.15 -14.37
C ASN A 240 -21.14 -10.04 -13.87
N GLN A 241 -20.45 -9.63 -12.81
CA GLN A 241 -19.34 -10.39 -12.20
C GLN A 241 -18.12 -10.56 -13.12
N GLY A 242 -17.94 -9.64 -14.06
CA GLY A 242 -16.86 -9.59 -15.02
C GLY A 242 -16.74 -8.19 -15.61
N TYR A 243 -16.25 -8.11 -16.85
CA TYR A 243 -16.04 -6.83 -17.52
C TYR A 243 -16.79 -6.76 -18.83
N LYS A 244 -17.22 -5.56 -19.19
CA LYS A 244 -17.78 -5.24 -20.49
C LYS A 244 -16.93 -4.19 -21.19
N ILE A 245 -16.71 -4.41 -22.48
CA ILE A 245 -16.09 -3.44 -23.39
C ILE A 245 -17.08 -3.15 -24.52
N ALA A 246 -17.40 -1.88 -24.70
CA ALA A 246 -18.30 -1.43 -25.75
C ALA A 246 -17.72 -1.76 -27.13
N LYS A 247 -18.57 -2.27 -28.02
CA LYS A 247 -18.18 -2.70 -29.38
C LYS A 247 -17.45 -1.61 -30.18
N GLU A 248 -17.78 -0.34 -29.93
CA GLU A 248 -17.16 0.83 -30.56
C GLU A 248 -15.66 0.93 -30.23
N ASN A 249 -15.27 0.52 -29.01
CA ASN A 249 -13.89 0.60 -28.53
C ASN A 249 -12.99 -0.50 -29.12
N ILE A 250 -13.58 -1.63 -29.54
CA ILE A 250 -12.85 -2.80 -30.08
C ILE A 250 -13.13 -3.07 -31.55
N LYS A 251 -13.93 -2.21 -32.21
CA LYS A 251 -14.33 -2.33 -33.62
C LYS A 251 -14.95 -3.70 -33.94
N GLN A 252 -15.76 -4.23 -33.03
CA GLN A 252 -16.48 -5.48 -33.20
C GLN A 252 -17.98 -5.24 -33.42
N MET A 253 -18.72 -6.28 -33.80
CA MET A 253 -20.17 -6.20 -34.04
C MET A 253 -20.99 -6.18 -32.75
N PHE A 254 -20.44 -6.75 -31.67
CA PHE A 254 -21.08 -6.88 -30.36
C PHE A 254 -20.14 -6.44 -29.25
N ASP A 255 -20.71 -6.10 -28.10
CA ASP A 255 -19.95 -5.78 -26.90
C ASP A 255 -19.18 -7.03 -26.44
N ALA A 256 -17.92 -6.86 -26.04
CA ALA A 256 -17.16 -7.96 -25.46
C ALA A 256 -17.52 -8.10 -23.98
N THR A 257 -17.79 -9.33 -23.56
CA THR A 257 -17.92 -9.71 -22.15
C THR A 257 -16.70 -10.55 -21.77
N ILE A 258 -16.08 -10.19 -20.65
CA ILE A 258 -14.83 -10.77 -20.19
C ILE A 258 -15.06 -11.33 -18.80
N ASN A 259 -14.72 -12.60 -18.61
CA ASN A 259 -14.95 -13.29 -17.36
C ASN A 259 -13.74 -13.21 -16.42
N ILE A 260 -14.01 -13.32 -15.13
CA ILE A 260 -13.01 -13.57 -14.10
C ILE A 260 -13.00 -15.07 -13.83
N ARG A 261 -11.88 -15.74 -14.10
CA ARG A 261 -11.72 -17.20 -13.97
C ARG A 261 -11.85 -17.67 -12.52
N ASN A 262 -11.29 -16.91 -11.57
CA ASN A 262 -11.29 -17.25 -10.15
C ASN A 262 -11.94 -16.13 -9.32
N LYS A 263 -13.27 -16.23 -9.13
CA LYS A 263 -14.06 -15.22 -8.39
C LYS A 263 -13.69 -15.14 -6.91
N GLU A 264 -13.29 -16.26 -6.29
CA GLU A 264 -12.87 -16.28 -4.89
C GLU A 264 -11.61 -15.42 -4.69
N THR A 265 -10.60 -15.58 -5.55
CA THR A 265 -9.38 -14.77 -5.50
C THR A 265 -9.69 -13.28 -5.68
N TYR A 266 -10.58 -12.94 -6.62
CA TYR A 266 -11.06 -11.57 -6.82
C TYR A 266 -11.74 -11.00 -5.56
N GLN A 267 -12.69 -11.73 -4.98
CA GLN A 267 -13.41 -11.30 -3.78
C GLN A 267 -12.48 -11.13 -2.58
N GLN A 268 -11.55 -12.06 -2.38
CA GLN A 268 -10.60 -11.99 -1.27
C GLN A 268 -9.58 -10.84 -1.46
N PHE A 269 -9.25 -10.47 -2.69
CA PHE A 269 -8.47 -9.27 -2.99
C PHE A 269 -9.26 -8.01 -2.60
N TRP A 270 -10.47 -7.83 -3.14
CA TRP A 270 -11.26 -6.61 -2.96
C TRP A 270 -11.90 -6.45 -1.59
N LYS A 271 -12.11 -7.54 -0.84
CA LYS A 271 -12.56 -7.55 0.56
C LYS A 271 -11.74 -6.62 1.47
N ARG A 272 -10.49 -6.33 1.10
CA ARG A 272 -9.56 -5.50 1.87
C ARG A 272 -9.73 -4.00 1.68
N TYR A 273 -10.42 -3.56 0.63
CA TYR A 273 -10.50 -2.13 0.28
C TYR A 273 -11.94 -1.67 0.23
N LYS A 274 -12.18 -0.41 0.60
CA LYS A 274 -13.50 0.21 0.51
C LYS A 274 -13.61 0.80 -0.88
N ARG A 275 -14.46 0.20 -1.69
CA ARG A 275 -14.80 0.68 -3.02
C ARG A 275 -16.17 1.37 -2.99
N PRO A 276 -16.38 2.43 -3.78
CA PRO A 276 -15.41 3.09 -4.66
C PRO A 276 -14.40 3.95 -3.87
N PRO A 277 -13.37 4.55 -4.51
CA PRO A 277 -12.49 5.52 -3.86
C PRO A 277 -13.25 6.69 -3.23
N LEU A 278 -12.62 7.33 -2.24
CA LEU A 278 -13.17 8.52 -1.61
C LEU A 278 -13.52 9.57 -2.68
N LYS A 279 -14.74 10.12 -2.57
CA LYS A 279 -15.36 10.95 -3.61
C LYS A 279 -14.48 12.12 -4.05
N GLU A 280 -13.80 12.77 -3.09
CA GLU A 280 -12.87 13.88 -3.34
C GLU A 280 -11.63 13.51 -4.17
N PHE A 281 -11.24 12.23 -4.21
CA PHE A 281 -10.08 11.76 -4.98
C PHE A 281 -10.44 11.03 -6.27
N GLN A 282 -11.73 10.77 -6.54
CA GLN A 282 -12.15 10.05 -7.74
C GLN A 282 -11.72 10.74 -9.04
N ASN A 283 -11.88 12.07 -9.13
CA ASN A 283 -11.45 12.83 -10.32
C ASN A 283 -9.93 12.81 -10.47
N TYR A 284 -9.21 13.04 -9.37
CA TYR A 284 -7.75 12.96 -9.35
C TYR A 284 -7.24 11.61 -9.87
N ILE A 285 -7.82 10.49 -9.43
CA ILE A 285 -7.40 9.14 -9.86
C ILE A 285 -7.60 8.96 -11.38
N ILE A 286 -8.69 9.47 -11.94
CA ILE A 286 -8.98 9.39 -13.38
C ILE A 286 -8.04 10.28 -14.19
N GLU A 287 -7.86 11.53 -13.77
CA GLU A 287 -6.92 12.47 -14.39
C GLU A 287 -5.49 11.94 -14.33
N ARG A 288 -5.15 11.22 -13.25
CA ARG A 288 -3.85 10.60 -13.04
C ARG A 288 -3.79 9.14 -13.46
N ARG A 289 -4.61 8.71 -14.44
CA ARG A 289 -4.48 7.38 -15.07
C ARG A 289 -3.09 7.14 -15.67
N ASP A 290 -2.37 8.21 -16.06
CA ASP A 290 -0.96 8.15 -16.46
C ASP A 290 -0.08 7.50 -15.38
N LEU A 291 -0.51 7.54 -14.11
CA LEU A 291 0.20 6.93 -13.01
C LEU A 291 0.03 5.40 -12.91
N LEU A 292 -0.83 4.80 -13.72
CA LEU A 292 -1.14 3.36 -13.71
C LEU A 292 -0.48 2.62 -14.88
N VAL A 293 0.61 3.16 -15.40
CA VAL A 293 1.38 2.56 -16.50
C VAL A 293 2.57 1.76 -15.92
N PRO A 294 2.86 0.55 -16.45
CA PRO A 294 4.07 -0.20 -16.10
C PRO A 294 5.34 0.66 -16.15
N GLN A 295 6.22 0.47 -15.16
CA GLN A 295 7.35 1.36 -14.92
C GLN A 295 8.39 1.36 -16.06
N ASP A 296 8.54 0.24 -16.77
CA ASP A 296 9.36 0.10 -17.97
C ASP A 296 8.92 1.03 -19.13
N ILE A 297 7.64 1.37 -19.19
CA ILE A 297 7.09 2.33 -20.16
C ILE A 297 7.25 3.77 -19.65
N ARG A 298 7.13 4.01 -18.34
CA ARG A 298 7.36 5.33 -17.72
C ARG A 298 8.82 5.78 -17.85
N GLU A 299 9.77 4.87 -17.63
CA GLU A 299 11.21 5.14 -17.74
C GLU A 299 11.64 5.39 -19.20
N ARG A 300 10.98 4.76 -20.17
CA ARG A 300 11.27 4.98 -21.61
C ARG A 300 10.59 6.21 -22.22
N LYS A 301 9.46 6.67 -21.66
CA LYS A 301 8.66 7.76 -22.27
C LYS A 301 8.62 9.05 -21.47
N GLY A 302 9.18 9.09 -20.24
CA GLY A 302 9.06 10.26 -19.38
C GLY A 302 7.60 10.59 -19.01
N ALA A 303 7.40 11.67 -18.25
CA ALA A 303 6.11 12.09 -17.69
C ALA A 303 5.08 12.63 -18.72
N PHE A 304 5.08 12.12 -19.94
CA PHE A 304 4.12 12.48 -20.98
C PHE A 304 3.49 11.22 -21.57
N PHE A 305 2.52 10.67 -20.83
CA PHE A 305 1.53 9.77 -21.41
C PHE A 305 0.15 10.37 -21.22
N THR A 306 -0.15 11.41 -22.01
CA THR A 306 -1.53 11.79 -22.31
C THR A 306 -1.93 10.96 -23.52
N PRO A 307 -2.83 9.96 -23.39
CA PRO A 307 -3.35 9.26 -24.56
C PRO A 307 -3.96 10.28 -25.54
N ARG A 308 -3.66 10.15 -26.84
CA ARG A 308 -4.10 11.13 -27.89
C ARG A 308 -5.59 11.46 -27.84
N ILE A 309 -6.43 10.52 -27.41
CA ILE A 309 -7.89 10.70 -27.26
C ILE A 309 -8.27 11.84 -26.29
N TRP A 310 -7.50 12.07 -25.22
CA TRP A 310 -7.79 13.16 -24.28
C TRP A 310 -7.35 14.53 -24.79
N VAL A 311 -6.32 14.57 -25.65
CA VAL A 311 -5.95 15.79 -26.38
C VAL A 311 -7.07 16.17 -27.35
N GLU A 312 -7.73 15.19 -27.96
CA GLU A 312 -8.86 15.41 -28.87
C GLU A 312 -10.14 15.85 -28.13
N LEU A 313 -10.35 15.40 -26.89
CA LEU A 313 -11.49 15.82 -26.05
C LEU A 313 -11.29 17.19 -25.39
N SER A 314 -10.05 17.60 -25.09
CA SER A 314 -9.77 18.92 -24.50
C SER A 314 -9.74 20.07 -25.52
N GLN A 315 -9.82 19.75 -26.82
CA GLN A 315 -9.84 20.72 -27.92
C GLN A 315 -11.24 20.94 -28.52
N LYS A 316 -12.29 20.47 -27.85
CA LYS A 316 -13.69 20.75 -28.21
C LYS A 316 -14.38 21.67 -27.23
#